data_AF-B1FD03-F1
#
_entry.id   AF-B1FD03-F1
#
_cell.length_a   1.000
_cell.length_b   1.000
_cell.length_c   1.000
_cell.angle_alpha   90.00
_cell.angle_beta   90.00
_cell.angle_gamma   90.00
#
_symmetry.space_group_name_H-M   'P 1'
#
loop_
_entity.id
_entity.type
_entity.pdbx_description
1 polymer ?
#
loop_
_entity_poly.entity_id
_entity_poly.type
_entity_poly.pdbx_seq_one_letter_code
_entity_poly.pdbx_strand_id
1 'polypeptide(L)'
;MQNEFDFTVIDALYATGYHGPRALDKPEFYWRSMLGSMVAYRDSFFRPLGEEIAPADARDGIEIEAARCEYEGSRFHHALPMNISSLRQFANHWHLVLPTISTLRDGYCRLRGHDGAVSMLDLWFISKLCQLLPAYLIRRREQPADPDSIPVVPSIIYRISLGMHRIVHISLIKRMASGGDPAAPCLASDAYYLIAEAAGLLVGRNSVCAGPQTMVEQAYRAMIEPASLAGAEASAAEPGFYRYAAAFLKLEAEKYLFAVRAAQQLRALIVALDAVPGQTRTHAFRDALARFEDWSTEHTSPLAHEIAREDLAMLLQGDEAEIARARQWPAGTVLRQMMAGLNHLVAAADRMCVATLGAHGPALLAEIDAMRTAPRGADECSADAFAAHGLDEAAARATAAALNAYLHDERAAQRIFTRLQQEVDRALGIDDAIAPYSADDIAAVFGLRLRHCIAEHFTEPDVADRAVR
;
A
#
# COMPACT_ATOMS: atom_id res chain seq x y z
N MET A 1 -12.90 -24.00 15.81
CA MET A 1 -12.75 -22.55 15.98
C MET A 1 -12.00 -22.06 14.77
N GLN A 2 -12.72 -21.42 13.84
CA GLN A 2 -12.08 -20.69 12.76
C GLN A 2 -11.33 -19.52 13.43
N ASN A 3 -10.02 -19.46 13.27
CA ASN A 3 -9.29 -18.26 13.61
C ASN A 3 -9.73 -17.21 12.59
N GLU A 4 -10.61 -16.30 13.01
CA GLU A 4 -10.92 -15.11 12.23
C GLU A 4 -9.61 -14.41 11.87
N PHE A 5 -9.45 -14.03 10.61
CA PHE A 5 -8.37 -13.15 10.23
C PHE A 5 -8.52 -11.86 11.05
N ASP A 6 -7.58 -11.60 11.95
CA ASP A 6 -7.60 -10.39 12.76
C ASP A 6 -7.11 -9.20 11.93
N PHE A 7 -8.04 -8.64 11.17
CA PHE A 7 -7.89 -7.42 10.40
C PHE A 7 -8.16 -6.15 11.21
N THR A 8 -8.21 -6.26 12.55
CA THR A 8 -8.62 -5.17 13.42
C THR A 8 -7.75 -3.94 13.28
N VAL A 9 -6.50 -3.99 12.81
CA VAL A 9 -5.67 -2.77 12.74
C VAL A 9 -6.20 -1.76 11.72
N ILE A 10 -6.58 -2.18 10.50
CA ILE A 10 -7.20 -1.29 9.51
C ILE A 10 -8.59 -0.87 9.97
N ASP A 11 -9.38 -1.83 10.46
CA ASP A 11 -10.75 -1.56 10.89
C ASP A 11 -10.78 -0.71 12.17
N ALA A 12 -9.74 -0.78 13.02
CA ALA A 12 -9.51 0.05 14.20
C ALA A 12 -9.01 1.44 13.80
N LEU A 13 -8.13 1.56 12.80
CA LEU A 13 -7.76 2.85 12.25
C LEU A 13 -9.01 3.59 11.72
N TYR A 14 -9.87 2.89 10.96
CA TYR A 14 -11.16 3.46 10.57
C TYR A 14 -12.15 3.57 11.74
N ALA A 15 -11.99 2.82 12.83
CA ALA A 15 -12.77 2.99 14.05
C ALA A 15 -12.48 4.31 14.76
N THR A 16 -11.28 4.85 14.59
CA THR A 16 -10.96 6.22 15.04
C THR A 16 -11.63 7.29 14.18
N GLY A 17 -12.25 6.93 13.04
CA GLY A 17 -12.74 7.89 12.04
C GLY A 17 -11.63 8.47 11.15
N TYR A 18 -10.40 7.95 11.26
CA TYR A 18 -9.29 8.39 10.42
C TYR A 18 -9.34 7.69 9.06
N HIS A 19 -9.66 8.46 8.02
CA HIS A 19 -9.64 8.00 6.62
C HIS A 19 -8.45 8.55 5.83
N GLY A 20 -7.46 9.13 6.51
CA GLY A 20 -6.41 9.88 5.83
C GLY A 20 -6.95 11.18 5.18
N PRO A 21 -6.07 11.94 4.51
CA PRO A 21 -6.50 13.15 3.83
C PRO A 21 -7.33 12.81 2.60
N ARG A 22 -8.34 13.64 2.28
CA ARG A 22 -9.07 13.51 1.02
C ARG A 22 -8.15 13.78 -0.15
N ALA A 23 -8.45 13.19 -1.30
CA ALA A 23 -7.57 13.25 -2.46
C ALA A 23 -7.28 14.69 -2.96
N LEU A 24 -8.16 15.66 -2.73
CA LEU A 24 -7.94 17.06 -3.10
C LEU A 24 -7.23 17.87 -2.02
N ASP A 25 -7.17 17.36 -0.78
CA ASP A 25 -6.64 18.11 0.35
C ASP A 25 -5.13 17.96 0.50
N LYS A 26 -4.54 16.85 0.00
CA LYS A 26 -3.11 16.54 0.15
C LYS A 26 -2.52 15.82 -1.07
N PRO A 27 -1.20 16.02 -1.32
CA PRO A 27 -0.43 15.20 -2.24
C PRO A 27 -0.52 13.69 -1.95
N GLU A 28 -0.34 12.89 -2.98
CA GLU A 28 -0.44 11.43 -3.01
C GLU A 28 0.55 10.75 -2.07
N PHE A 29 1.70 11.38 -1.82
CA PHE A 29 2.64 10.91 -0.82
C PHE A 29 1.97 10.67 0.56
N TYR A 30 1.09 11.58 0.99
CA TYR A 30 0.40 11.49 2.27
C TYR A 30 -0.72 10.46 2.29
N TRP A 31 -1.09 9.90 1.15
CA TRP A 31 -2.11 8.88 1.07
C TRP A 31 -1.53 7.58 1.63
N ARG A 32 -1.90 7.26 2.87
CA ARG A 32 -1.56 5.98 3.51
C ARG A 32 -2.34 4.82 2.89
N SER A 33 -3.50 5.12 2.33
CA SER A 33 -4.35 4.17 1.59
C SER A 33 -5.30 4.92 0.67
N MET A 34 -5.38 4.47 -0.60
CA MET A 34 -6.39 4.95 -1.55
C MET A 34 -7.81 4.77 -1.03
N LEU A 35 -8.04 3.74 -0.22
CA LEU A 35 -9.34 3.42 0.38
C LEU A 35 -9.90 4.64 1.11
N GLY A 36 -9.09 5.30 1.93
CA GLY A 36 -9.53 6.41 2.75
C GLY A 36 -9.61 7.75 2.01
N SER A 37 -8.69 8.03 1.09
CA SER A 37 -8.61 9.34 0.43
C SER A 37 -9.79 9.67 -0.48
N MET A 38 -10.60 8.68 -0.87
CA MET A 38 -11.73 8.89 -1.79
C MET A 38 -13.10 8.65 -1.16
N VAL A 39 -13.21 8.16 0.09
CA VAL A 39 -14.49 7.69 0.65
C VAL A 39 -15.58 8.76 0.71
N ALA A 40 -15.19 10.03 0.85
CA ALA A 40 -16.10 11.15 1.05
C ALA A 40 -16.69 11.70 -0.26
N TYR A 41 -16.09 11.39 -1.41
CA TYR A 41 -16.59 11.88 -2.70
C TYR A 41 -17.80 11.09 -3.16
N ARG A 42 -18.62 11.71 -4.02
CA ARG A 42 -19.89 11.14 -4.47
C ARG A 42 -19.90 10.95 -5.98
N ASP A 43 -20.63 9.93 -6.41
CA ASP A 43 -20.91 9.69 -7.82
C ASP A 43 -22.07 10.56 -8.34
N SER A 44 -22.33 10.51 -9.65
CA SER A 44 -23.41 11.25 -10.31
C SER A 44 -24.83 10.87 -9.86
N PHE A 45 -24.98 9.86 -9.01
CA PHE A 45 -26.24 9.52 -8.30
C PHE A 45 -26.20 9.96 -6.84
N PHE A 46 -25.28 10.88 -6.51
CA PHE A 46 -24.98 11.40 -5.17
C PHE A 46 -24.51 10.34 -4.18
N ARG A 47 -24.09 9.15 -4.63
CA ARG A 47 -23.72 8.05 -3.74
C ARG A 47 -22.23 8.08 -3.38
N PRO A 48 -21.84 8.01 -2.10
CA PRO A 48 -20.45 8.12 -1.71
C PRO A 48 -19.65 6.90 -2.15
N LEU A 49 -18.43 7.14 -2.60
CA LEU A 49 -17.48 6.09 -2.98
C LEU A 49 -17.14 5.16 -1.81
N GLY A 50 -17.23 5.65 -0.57
CA GLY A 50 -17.03 4.84 0.64
C GLY A 50 -18.26 4.09 1.13
N GLU A 51 -19.45 4.28 0.56
CA GLU A 51 -20.68 3.68 1.09
C GLU A 51 -20.81 3.90 2.62
N GLU A 52 -20.99 2.82 3.39
CA GLU A 52 -21.16 2.82 4.86
C GLU A 52 -19.93 3.26 5.65
N ILE A 53 -18.73 3.31 5.03
CA ILE A 53 -17.51 3.82 5.68
C ILE A 53 -17.25 5.29 5.34
N ALA A 54 -18.09 5.93 4.53
CA ALA A 54 -17.99 7.35 4.26
C ALA A 54 -18.39 8.19 5.49
N PRO A 55 -17.77 9.37 5.68
CA PRO A 55 -18.19 10.36 6.67
C PRO A 55 -19.71 10.63 6.64
N ALA A 56 -20.28 10.98 7.80
CA ALA A 56 -21.73 11.16 7.93
C ALA A 56 -22.28 12.24 6.99
N ASP A 57 -21.59 13.37 6.90
CA ASP A 57 -21.89 14.47 5.96
C ASP A 57 -21.86 14.00 4.50
N ALA A 58 -20.92 13.12 4.12
CA ALA A 58 -20.89 12.52 2.78
C ALA A 58 -22.05 11.54 2.52
N ARG A 59 -22.76 11.08 3.55
CA ARG A 59 -23.95 10.21 3.46
C ARG A 59 -25.28 10.95 3.57
N ASP A 60 -25.26 12.23 3.94
CA ASP A 60 -26.48 13.02 4.16
C ASP A 60 -27.36 13.08 2.89
N GLY A 61 -28.64 12.74 3.06
CA GLY A 61 -29.65 12.77 2.01
C GLY A 61 -29.72 11.51 1.14
N ILE A 62 -28.96 10.46 1.46
CA ILE A 62 -28.87 9.24 0.66
C ILE A 62 -29.64 8.12 1.33
N GLU A 63 -30.65 7.60 0.64
CA GLU A 63 -31.38 6.43 1.10
C GLU A 63 -30.56 5.15 0.81
N ILE A 64 -30.00 4.57 1.87
CA ILE A 64 -29.34 3.27 1.79
C ILE A 64 -30.36 2.18 2.14
N GLU A 65 -30.86 1.50 1.12
CA GLU A 65 -31.66 0.30 1.34
C GLU A 65 -30.78 -0.90 1.69
N ALA A 66 -31.03 -1.46 2.87
CA ALA A 66 -30.31 -2.56 3.47
C ALA A 66 -31.21 -3.80 3.61
N ALA A 67 -30.66 -5.00 3.39
CA ALA A 67 -31.37 -6.26 3.64
C ALA A 67 -30.44 -7.30 4.25
N ARG A 68 -31.00 -8.37 4.82
CA ARG A 68 -30.19 -9.52 5.25
C ARG A 68 -29.62 -10.24 4.02
N CYS A 69 -28.38 -10.71 4.10
CA CYS A 69 -27.77 -11.45 3.01
C CYS A 69 -28.29 -12.89 2.95
N GLU A 70 -28.78 -13.30 1.78
CA GLU A 70 -29.29 -14.64 1.49
C GLU A 70 -28.26 -15.51 0.74
N TYR A 71 -27.06 -15.00 0.45
CA TYR A 71 -25.98 -15.79 -0.14
C TYR A 71 -25.40 -16.74 0.90
N GLU A 72 -25.17 -18.00 0.51
CA GLU A 72 -24.48 -18.99 1.34
C GLU A 72 -23.08 -18.51 1.76
N GLY A 73 -22.57 -19.09 2.85
CA GLY A 73 -21.25 -18.76 3.42
C GLY A 73 -21.32 -17.85 4.65
N SER A 74 -20.21 -17.18 4.94
CA SER A 74 -20.00 -16.28 6.09
C SER A 74 -21.01 -15.13 6.17
N ARG A 75 -21.57 -14.71 5.03
CA ARG A 75 -22.56 -13.64 4.96
C ARG A 75 -24.00 -14.12 5.19
N PHE A 76 -24.25 -15.43 5.10
CA PHE A 76 -25.60 -15.98 5.16
C PHE A 76 -26.28 -15.62 6.48
N HIS A 77 -27.36 -14.85 6.41
CA HIS A 77 -28.12 -14.40 7.58
C HIS A 77 -27.25 -13.69 8.63
N HIS A 78 -26.14 -13.08 8.21
CA HIS A 78 -25.25 -12.34 9.11
C HIS A 78 -26.00 -11.19 9.80
N ALA A 79 -25.53 -10.78 10.97
CA ALA A 79 -26.14 -9.70 11.75
C ALA A 79 -25.99 -8.33 11.07
N LEU A 80 -24.88 -8.14 10.34
CA LEU A 80 -24.64 -6.94 9.53
C LEU A 80 -25.44 -6.98 8.22
N PRO A 81 -26.01 -5.85 7.79
CA PRO A 81 -26.82 -5.80 6.58
C PRO A 81 -25.99 -5.85 5.30
N MET A 82 -26.66 -6.21 4.21
CA MET A 82 -26.20 -6.10 2.83
C MET A 82 -26.79 -4.85 2.18
N ASN A 83 -25.95 -4.06 1.52
CA ASN A 83 -26.37 -2.82 0.85
C ASN A 83 -26.99 -3.11 -0.53
N ILE A 84 -28.32 -3.27 -0.57
CA ILE A 84 -29.08 -3.66 -1.77
C ILE A 84 -29.18 -2.51 -2.77
N SER A 85 -29.28 -1.27 -2.29
CA SER A 85 -29.30 -0.12 -3.18
C SER A 85 -28.00 -0.01 -3.99
N SER A 86 -26.84 -0.32 -3.40
CA SER A 86 -25.55 -0.36 -4.12
C SER A 86 -25.54 -1.47 -5.14
N LEU A 87 -25.99 -2.66 -4.77
CA LEU A 87 -26.06 -3.81 -5.68
C LEU A 87 -26.95 -3.52 -6.89
N ARG A 88 -28.08 -2.84 -6.70
CA ARG A 88 -28.95 -2.39 -7.81
C ARG A 88 -28.22 -1.45 -8.76
N GLN A 89 -27.49 -0.48 -8.23
CA GLN A 89 -26.69 0.41 -9.06
C GLN A 89 -25.63 -0.38 -9.86
N PHE A 90 -24.96 -1.35 -9.23
CA PHE A 90 -23.98 -2.19 -9.91
C PHE A 90 -24.62 -2.99 -11.03
N ALA A 91 -25.76 -3.63 -10.77
CA ALA A 91 -26.49 -4.42 -11.76
C ALA A 91 -26.93 -3.57 -12.96
N ASN A 92 -27.42 -2.35 -12.74
CA ASN A 92 -27.87 -1.46 -13.81
C ASN A 92 -26.73 -1.03 -14.75
N HIS A 93 -25.51 -0.89 -14.23
CA HIS A 93 -24.34 -0.43 -15.00
C HIS A 93 -23.34 -1.54 -15.32
N TRP A 94 -23.63 -2.80 -14.98
CA TRP A 94 -22.68 -3.91 -15.07
C TRP A 94 -22.12 -4.13 -16.47
N HIS A 95 -22.96 -3.91 -17.48
CA HIS A 95 -22.63 -4.01 -18.90
C HIS A 95 -21.57 -2.99 -19.35
N LEU A 96 -21.36 -1.89 -18.61
CA LEU A 96 -20.29 -0.90 -18.83
C LEU A 96 -19.10 -1.14 -17.90
N VAL A 97 -19.36 -1.62 -16.68
CA VAL A 97 -18.34 -1.89 -15.66
C VAL A 97 -17.32 -2.92 -16.13
N LEU A 98 -17.78 -4.09 -16.60
CA LEU A 98 -16.86 -5.16 -17.02
C LEU A 98 -15.97 -4.75 -18.21
N PRO A 99 -16.50 -4.19 -19.33
CA PRO A 99 -15.65 -3.70 -20.42
C PRO A 99 -14.67 -2.60 -20.00
N THR A 100 -15.05 -1.75 -19.03
CA THR A 100 -14.17 -0.70 -18.50
C THR A 100 -13.02 -1.30 -17.69
N ILE A 101 -13.28 -2.29 -16.82
CA ILE A 101 -12.21 -3.04 -16.12
C ILE A 101 -11.30 -3.74 -17.13
N SER A 102 -11.89 -4.40 -18.14
CA SER A 102 -11.12 -5.05 -19.20
C SER A 102 -10.29 -4.05 -19.99
N THR A 103 -10.77 -2.82 -20.22
CA THR A 103 -10.00 -1.74 -20.86
C THR A 103 -8.79 -1.33 -20.02
N LEU A 104 -8.95 -1.21 -18.70
CA LEU A 104 -7.85 -0.93 -17.78
C LEU A 104 -6.79 -2.04 -17.82
N ARG A 105 -7.23 -3.31 -17.74
CA ARG A 105 -6.39 -4.51 -17.90
C ARG A 105 -5.64 -4.47 -19.23
N ASP A 106 -6.34 -4.21 -20.32
CA ASP A 106 -5.76 -4.29 -21.65
C ASP A 106 -4.74 -3.16 -21.89
N GLY A 107 -5.02 -1.95 -21.41
CA GLY A 107 -4.04 -0.87 -21.42
C GLY A 107 -2.80 -1.18 -20.60
N TYR A 108 -2.94 -1.77 -19.40
CA TYR A 108 -1.80 -2.23 -18.62
C TYR A 108 -0.98 -3.29 -19.38
N CYS A 109 -1.62 -4.34 -19.89
CA CYS A 109 -0.97 -5.42 -20.62
C CYS A 109 -0.21 -4.91 -21.87
N ARG A 110 -0.81 -3.98 -22.63
CA ARG A 110 -0.13 -3.32 -23.76
C ARG A 110 1.14 -2.57 -23.33
N LEU A 111 1.08 -1.82 -22.23
CA LEU A 111 2.25 -1.11 -21.68
C LEU A 111 3.35 -2.07 -21.21
N ARG A 112 2.97 -3.29 -20.84
CA ARG A 112 3.89 -4.34 -20.43
C ARG A 112 4.43 -5.17 -21.58
N GLY A 113 3.92 -4.99 -22.79
CA GLY A 113 4.35 -5.72 -23.97
C GLY A 113 3.99 -7.21 -23.93
N HIS A 114 2.95 -7.61 -23.18
CA HIS A 114 2.40 -8.97 -23.24
C HIS A 114 0.88 -8.95 -23.36
N ASP A 115 0.36 -9.79 -24.23
CA ASP A 115 -1.07 -10.04 -24.46
C ASP A 115 -1.60 -11.24 -23.64
N GLY A 116 -0.69 -12.03 -23.07
CA GLY A 116 -0.98 -13.29 -22.39
C GLY A 116 -1.46 -13.20 -20.94
N ALA A 117 -1.13 -14.24 -20.18
CA ALA A 117 -1.57 -14.45 -18.80
C ALA A 117 -1.13 -13.31 -17.88
N VAL A 118 -2.05 -12.87 -17.01
CA VAL A 118 -1.80 -11.90 -15.94
C VAL A 118 -1.20 -12.64 -14.75
N SER A 119 -0.07 -12.15 -14.24
CA SER A 119 0.53 -12.65 -13.00
C SER A 119 -0.13 -12.03 -11.76
N MET A 120 0.11 -12.60 -10.58
CA MET A 120 -0.33 -11.99 -9.31
C MET A 120 0.21 -10.57 -9.12
N LEU A 121 1.45 -10.32 -9.57
CA LEU A 121 2.02 -8.98 -9.59
C LEU A 121 1.26 -8.05 -10.53
N ASP A 122 0.94 -8.49 -11.74
CA ASP A 122 0.17 -7.68 -12.70
C ASP A 122 -1.24 -7.38 -12.20
N LEU A 123 -1.90 -8.34 -11.56
CA LEU A 123 -3.21 -8.16 -10.95
C LEU A 123 -3.18 -7.10 -9.83
N TRP A 124 -2.06 -6.97 -9.09
CA TRP A 124 -1.90 -5.88 -8.13
C TRP A 124 -1.93 -4.51 -8.81
N PHE A 125 -1.23 -4.34 -9.95
CA PHE A 125 -1.30 -3.11 -10.74
C PHE A 125 -2.70 -2.87 -11.30
N ILE A 126 -3.31 -3.86 -11.94
CA ILE A 126 -4.62 -3.74 -12.59
C ILE A 126 -5.71 -3.38 -11.56
N SER A 127 -5.71 -4.05 -10.41
CA SER A 127 -6.65 -3.72 -9.32
C SER A 127 -6.40 -2.33 -8.74
N LYS A 128 -5.15 -1.84 -8.68
CA LYS A 128 -4.87 -0.43 -8.35
C LYS A 128 -5.33 0.55 -9.42
N LEU A 129 -5.19 0.24 -10.70
CA LEU A 129 -5.70 1.10 -11.77
C LEU A 129 -7.21 1.35 -11.61
N CYS A 130 -7.95 0.31 -11.24
CA CYS A 130 -9.38 0.41 -10.93
C CYS A 130 -9.65 1.41 -9.79
N GLN A 131 -8.80 1.44 -8.75
CA GLN A 131 -8.92 2.39 -7.63
C GLN A 131 -8.50 3.82 -8.01
N LEU A 132 -7.53 3.96 -8.90
CA LEU A 132 -6.92 5.24 -9.26
C LEU A 132 -7.77 6.07 -10.23
N LEU A 133 -8.67 5.43 -10.98
CA LEU A 133 -9.41 6.10 -12.04
C LEU A 133 -10.24 7.29 -11.52
N PRO A 134 -11.06 7.19 -10.45
CA PRO A 134 -11.76 8.36 -9.92
C PRO A 134 -10.83 9.44 -9.37
N ALA A 135 -9.71 9.06 -8.74
CA ALA A 135 -8.74 10.01 -8.20
C ALA A 135 -8.10 10.85 -9.32
N TYR A 136 -7.74 10.22 -10.44
CA TYR A 136 -7.31 10.92 -11.64
C TYR A 136 -8.38 11.87 -12.17
N LEU A 137 -9.63 11.41 -12.28
CA LEU A 137 -10.72 12.19 -12.84
C LEU A 137 -11.00 13.48 -12.05
N ILE A 138 -10.99 13.43 -10.71
CA ILE A 138 -11.23 14.62 -9.89
C ILE A 138 -10.02 15.56 -9.81
N ARG A 139 -8.80 15.03 -10.00
CA ARG A 139 -7.55 15.80 -9.79
C ARG A 139 -6.95 16.36 -11.07
N ARG A 140 -7.23 15.78 -12.23
CA ARG A 140 -6.66 16.25 -13.50
C ARG A 140 -7.10 17.69 -13.77
N ARG A 141 -6.18 18.52 -14.25
CA ARG A 141 -6.46 19.92 -14.58
C ARG A 141 -7.40 20.06 -15.77
N GLU A 142 -7.24 19.18 -16.75
CA GLU A 142 -8.10 19.19 -17.93
C GLU A 142 -9.42 18.46 -17.62
N GLN A 143 -10.52 19.20 -17.66
CA GLN A 143 -11.87 18.66 -17.44
C GLN A 143 -11.97 17.83 -16.13
N PRO A 144 -11.67 18.43 -14.96
CA PRO A 144 -11.82 17.73 -13.68
C PRO A 144 -13.28 17.31 -13.50
N ALA A 145 -13.48 16.08 -13.04
CA ALA A 145 -14.78 15.66 -12.55
C ALA A 145 -15.15 16.43 -11.29
N ASP A 146 -16.43 16.78 -11.16
CA ASP A 146 -16.96 17.33 -9.93
C ASP A 146 -16.81 16.29 -8.80
N PRO A 147 -16.18 16.64 -7.66
CA PRO A 147 -16.01 15.73 -6.52
C PRO A 147 -17.33 15.20 -5.94
N ASP A 148 -18.46 15.88 -6.19
CA ASP A 148 -19.80 15.46 -5.79
C ASP A 148 -20.61 14.84 -6.93
N SER A 149 -20.02 14.66 -8.12
CA SER A 149 -20.67 14.06 -9.29
C SER A 149 -19.67 13.28 -10.18
N ILE A 150 -18.85 12.42 -9.56
CA ILE A 150 -17.95 11.51 -10.27
C ILE A 150 -18.75 10.57 -11.18
N PRO A 151 -18.31 10.26 -12.41
CA PRO A 151 -19.01 9.30 -13.26
C PRO A 151 -19.29 7.96 -12.55
N VAL A 152 -20.51 7.45 -12.72
CA VAL A 152 -21.01 6.28 -11.97
C VAL A 152 -20.18 5.02 -12.19
N VAL A 153 -19.75 4.75 -13.43
CA VAL A 153 -18.99 3.53 -13.75
C VAL A 153 -17.61 3.51 -13.06
N PRO A 154 -16.75 4.54 -13.17
CA PRO A 154 -15.54 4.65 -12.36
C PRO A 154 -15.79 4.52 -10.85
N SER A 155 -16.89 5.06 -10.34
CA SER A 155 -17.25 4.99 -8.92
C SER A 155 -17.66 3.58 -8.48
N ILE A 156 -18.35 2.82 -9.33
CA ILE A 156 -18.66 1.40 -9.11
C ILE A 156 -17.37 0.57 -9.14
N ILE A 157 -16.51 0.79 -10.14
CA ILE A 157 -15.22 0.10 -10.28
C ILE A 157 -14.35 0.33 -9.05
N TYR A 158 -14.28 1.57 -8.55
CA TYR A 158 -13.59 1.89 -7.31
C TYR A 158 -14.13 1.05 -6.15
N ARG A 159 -15.43 1.10 -5.86
CA ARG A 159 -16.06 0.36 -4.77
C ARG A 159 -15.79 -1.15 -4.82
N ILE A 160 -15.89 -1.75 -6.00
CA ILE A 160 -15.58 -3.17 -6.22
C ILE A 160 -14.09 -3.45 -5.96
N SER A 161 -13.23 -2.61 -6.55
CA SER A 161 -11.78 -2.78 -6.46
C SER A 161 -11.22 -2.53 -5.06
N LEU A 162 -11.94 -1.86 -4.16
CA LEU A 162 -11.53 -1.72 -2.75
C LEU A 162 -11.38 -3.07 -2.06
N GLY A 163 -12.44 -3.87 -2.07
CA GLY A 163 -12.40 -5.23 -1.51
C GLY A 163 -11.47 -6.13 -2.31
N MET A 164 -11.54 -6.04 -3.64
CA MET A 164 -10.77 -6.95 -4.47
C MET A 164 -9.26 -6.75 -4.38
N HIS A 165 -8.81 -5.49 -4.44
CA HIS A 165 -7.40 -5.15 -4.32
C HIS A 165 -6.84 -5.57 -2.96
N ARG A 166 -7.62 -5.50 -1.88
CA ARG A 166 -7.18 -5.95 -0.56
C ARG A 166 -6.80 -7.44 -0.58
N ILE A 167 -7.66 -8.28 -1.17
CA ILE A 167 -7.38 -9.72 -1.32
C ILE A 167 -6.13 -9.93 -2.19
N VAL A 168 -6.01 -9.20 -3.31
CA VAL A 168 -4.86 -9.27 -4.21
C VAL A 168 -3.56 -8.86 -3.52
N HIS A 169 -3.59 -7.76 -2.77
CA HIS A 169 -2.45 -7.21 -2.05
C HIS A 169 -1.94 -8.18 -0.99
N ILE A 170 -2.82 -8.71 -0.15
CA ILE A 170 -2.46 -9.69 0.88
C ILE A 170 -1.93 -10.96 0.22
N SER A 171 -2.57 -11.44 -0.86
CA SER A 171 -2.11 -12.63 -1.59
C SER A 171 -0.72 -12.43 -2.20
N LEU A 172 -0.43 -11.23 -2.71
CA LEU A 172 0.88 -10.87 -3.24
C LEU A 172 1.94 -10.81 -2.14
N ILE A 173 1.64 -10.16 -1.01
CA ILE A 173 2.54 -10.09 0.15
C ILE A 173 2.82 -11.49 0.68
N LYS A 174 1.78 -12.29 0.91
CA LYS A 174 1.91 -13.69 1.38
C LYS A 174 2.86 -14.48 0.49
N ARG A 175 2.70 -14.35 -0.82
CA ARG A 175 3.54 -15.01 -1.83
C ARG A 175 4.98 -14.52 -1.80
N MET A 176 5.22 -13.21 -1.69
CA MET A 176 6.58 -12.66 -1.53
C MET A 176 7.22 -13.15 -0.23
N ALA A 177 6.47 -13.08 0.88
CA ALA A 177 6.90 -13.44 2.21
C ALA A 177 7.21 -14.93 2.35
N SER A 178 6.55 -15.79 1.55
CA SER A 178 6.83 -17.23 1.52
C SER A 178 7.95 -17.61 0.52
N GLY A 179 8.52 -16.63 -0.20
CA GLY A 179 9.52 -16.86 -1.25
C GLY A 179 8.95 -17.39 -2.56
N GLY A 180 7.62 -17.34 -2.73
CA GLY A 180 6.96 -17.68 -3.99
C GLY A 180 7.18 -16.61 -5.06
N ASP A 181 7.12 -17.03 -6.33
CA ASP A 181 7.31 -16.13 -7.46
C ASP A 181 6.11 -15.17 -7.63
N PRO A 182 6.28 -13.84 -7.47
CA PRO A 182 5.22 -12.85 -7.71
C PRO A 182 4.74 -12.81 -9.17
N ALA A 183 5.56 -13.24 -10.12
CA ALA A 183 5.23 -13.32 -11.54
C ALA A 183 4.47 -14.61 -11.92
N ALA A 184 4.17 -15.48 -10.95
CA ALA A 184 3.34 -16.64 -11.20
C ALA A 184 1.92 -16.25 -11.66
N PRO A 185 1.25 -17.12 -12.46
CA PRO A 185 -0.11 -16.89 -12.91
C PRO A 185 -1.10 -16.66 -11.76
N CYS A 186 -2.11 -15.84 -12.03
CA CYS A 186 -3.25 -15.67 -11.12
C CYS A 186 -4.00 -16.99 -10.88
N LEU A 187 -4.67 -17.05 -9.72
CA LEU A 187 -5.61 -18.12 -9.41
C LEU A 187 -6.85 -18.02 -10.30
N ALA A 188 -7.56 -19.13 -10.47
CA ALA A 188 -8.89 -19.14 -11.06
C ALA A 188 -9.88 -18.33 -10.19
N SER A 189 -10.96 -17.83 -10.82
CA SER A 189 -11.89 -16.91 -10.16
C SER A 189 -12.65 -17.53 -8.98
N ASP A 190 -12.96 -18.82 -9.05
CA ASP A 190 -13.58 -19.59 -7.98
C ASP A 190 -12.66 -19.74 -6.78
N ALA A 191 -11.38 -20.06 -7.01
CA ALA A 191 -10.36 -20.13 -5.96
C ALA A 191 -10.15 -18.76 -5.30
N TYR A 192 -10.18 -17.68 -6.08
CA TYR A 192 -10.14 -16.32 -5.53
C TYR A 192 -11.33 -16.03 -4.59
N TYR A 193 -12.55 -16.40 -4.99
CA TYR A 193 -13.73 -16.22 -4.14
C TYR A 193 -13.63 -17.03 -2.85
N LEU A 194 -13.17 -18.28 -2.93
CA LEU A 194 -12.97 -19.14 -1.75
C LEU A 194 -11.96 -18.55 -0.77
N ILE A 195 -10.90 -17.89 -1.25
CA ILE A 195 -9.96 -17.17 -0.39
C ILE A 195 -10.64 -16.00 0.32
N ALA A 196 -11.45 -15.21 -0.40
CA ALA A 196 -12.18 -14.10 0.19
C ALA A 196 -13.15 -14.56 1.29
N GLU A 197 -13.86 -15.66 1.04
CA GLU A 197 -14.79 -16.31 1.96
C GLU A 197 -14.06 -16.84 3.20
N ALA A 198 -13.00 -17.62 3.01
CA ALA A 198 -12.22 -18.23 4.10
C ALA A 198 -11.51 -17.20 4.97
N ALA A 199 -11.10 -16.07 4.39
CA ALA A 199 -10.48 -14.97 5.11
C ALA A 199 -11.49 -14.03 5.80
N GLY A 200 -12.79 -14.29 5.71
CA GLY A 200 -13.82 -13.41 6.27
C GLY A 200 -13.92 -12.04 5.59
N LEU A 201 -13.27 -11.85 4.44
CA LEU A 201 -13.17 -10.56 3.72
C LEU A 201 -14.48 -10.14 3.06
N LEU A 202 -15.50 -11.00 3.10
CA LEU A 202 -16.85 -10.71 2.64
C LEU A 202 -17.74 -10.12 3.73
N VAL A 203 -17.29 -10.08 4.98
CA VAL A 203 -17.97 -9.43 6.11
C VAL A 203 -17.16 -8.20 6.48
N GLY A 204 -17.67 -7.01 6.15
CA GLY A 204 -17.06 -5.75 6.53
C GLY A 204 -17.52 -5.30 7.93
N ARG A 205 -17.08 -4.11 8.34
CA ARG A 205 -17.40 -3.55 9.65
C ARG A 205 -18.87 -3.18 9.85
N ASN A 206 -19.43 -2.47 8.88
CA ASN A 206 -20.79 -1.92 8.95
C ASN A 206 -21.79 -2.71 8.10
N SER A 207 -21.29 -3.52 7.16
CA SER A 207 -22.10 -4.26 6.20
C SER A 207 -21.36 -5.48 5.69
N VAL A 208 -22.10 -6.50 5.24
CA VAL A 208 -21.54 -7.56 4.42
C VAL A 208 -21.39 -7.12 2.96
N CYS A 209 -20.46 -7.72 2.23
CA CYS A 209 -20.30 -7.52 0.79
C CYS A 209 -21.64 -7.80 0.09
N ALA A 210 -22.07 -6.90 -0.80
CA ALA A 210 -23.33 -7.04 -1.51
C ALA A 210 -23.23 -7.82 -2.82
N GLY A 211 -22.02 -8.05 -3.34
CA GLY A 211 -21.82 -8.76 -4.60
C GLY A 211 -22.13 -10.26 -4.46
N PRO A 212 -23.01 -10.85 -5.29
CA PRO A 212 -23.10 -12.30 -5.39
C PRO A 212 -21.79 -12.87 -5.94
N GLN A 213 -21.50 -14.14 -5.65
CA GLN A 213 -20.27 -14.83 -6.10
C GLN A 213 -20.03 -14.64 -7.61
N THR A 214 -21.08 -14.78 -8.42
CA THR A 214 -20.99 -14.64 -9.88
C THR A 214 -20.49 -13.27 -10.32
N MET A 215 -20.90 -12.18 -9.67
CA MET A 215 -20.41 -10.83 -9.98
C MET A 215 -18.96 -10.63 -9.53
N VAL A 216 -18.59 -11.17 -8.36
CA VAL A 216 -17.20 -11.13 -7.88
C VAL A 216 -16.27 -11.86 -8.85
N GLU A 217 -16.64 -13.06 -9.27
CA GLU A 217 -15.88 -13.83 -10.25
C GLU A 217 -15.81 -13.13 -11.62
N GLN A 218 -16.90 -12.52 -12.08
CA GLN A 218 -16.91 -11.76 -13.34
C GLN A 218 -15.97 -10.56 -13.30
N ALA A 219 -16.00 -9.77 -12.22
CA ALA A 219 -15.08 -8.64 -12.06
C ALA A 219 -13.61 -9.11 -11.98
N TYR A 220 -13.36 -10.21 -11.27
CA TYR A 220 -12.02 -10.81 -11.20
C TYR A 220 -11.55 -11.28 -12.57
N ARG A 221 -12.38 -12.03 -13.30
CA ARG A 221 -12.08 -12.44 -14.68
C ARG A 221 -11.79 -11.25 -15.58
N ALA A 222 -12.56 -10.16 -15.49
CA ALA A 222 -12.31 -8.95 -16.25
C ALA A 222 -10.93 -8.31 -15.97
N MET A 223 -10.33 -8.55 -14.80
CA MET A 223 -8.97 -8.11 -14.45
C MET A 223 -7.87 -9.06 -14.92
N ILE A 224 -8.14 -10.34 -15.15
CA ILE A 224 -7.11 -11.35 -15.45
C ILE A 224 -7.18 -11.93 -16.88
N GLU A 225 -8.37 -11.97 -17.47
CA GLU A 225 -8.64 -12.55 -18.79
C GLU A 225 -8.85 -11.45 -19.85
N PRO A 226 -8.42 -11.67 -21.11
CA PRO A 226 -8.83 -10.84 -22.23
C PRO A 226 -10.36 -10.91 -22.42
N ALA A 227 -11.00 -9.76 -22.69
CA ALA A 227 -12.45 -9.69 -22.90
C ALA A 227 -12.83 -8.56 -23.87
N SER A 228 -14.13 -8.48 -24.21
CA SER A 228 -14.66 -7.41 -25.04
C SER A 228 -14.50 -6.04 -24.35
N LEU A 229 -14.05 -5.06 -25.11
CA LEU A 229 -13.91 -3.66 -24.68
C LEU A 229 -15.13 -2.81 -25.11
N ALA A 230 -16.10 -3.40 -25.80
CA ALA A 230 -17.26 -2.68 -26.32
C ALA A 230 -18.11 -2.12 -25.17
N GLY A 231 -18.38 -0.80 -25.21
CA GLY A 231 -19.14 -0.11 -24.17
C GLY A 231 -18.32 0.34 -22.97
N ALA A 232 -16.99 0.21 -23.00
CA ALA A 232 -16.13 0.76 -21.96
C ALA A 232 -16.21 2.29 -21.87
N GLU A 233 -16.09 2.82 -20.67
CA GLU A 233 -15.94 4.26 -20.44
C GLU A 233 -14.64 4.76 -21.06
N ALA A 234 -14.73 5.86 -21.81
CA ALA A 234 -13.58 6.43 -22.51
C ALA A 234 -12.44 6.82 -21.57
N SER A 235 -12.76 7.22 -20.34
CA SER A 235 -11.77 7.63 -19.33
C SER A 235 -10.77 6.52 -18.98
N ALA A 236 -11.17 5.25 -19.08
CA ALA A 236 -10.27 4.13 -18.81
C ALA A 236 -9.19 3.94 -19.89
N ALA A 237 -9.36 4.53 -21.07
CA ALA A 237 -8.40 4.46 -22.18
C ALA A 237 -7.54 5.73 -22.31
N GLU A 238 -7.73 6.73 -21.43
CA GLU A 238 -7.04 8.01 -21.55
C GLU A 238 -5.53 7.87 -21.32
N PRO A 239 -4.68 8.37 -22.25
CA PRO A 239 -3.23 8.34 -22.05
C PRO A 239 -2.76 9.08 -20.79
N GLY A 240 -3.42 10.19 -20.43
CA GLY A 240 -3.13 10.96 -19.22
C GLY A 240 -3.29 10.13 -17.94
N PHE A 241 -4.32 9.28 -17.88
CA PHE A 241 -4.55 8.37 -16.76
C PHE A 241 -3.37 7.42 -16.55
N TYR A 242 -2.85 6.81 -17.62
CA TYR A 242 -1.73 5.88 -17.51
C TYR A 242 -0.41 6.55 -17.13
N ARG A 243 -0.19 7.82 -17.53
CA ARG A 243 0.97 8.60 -17.07
C ARG A 243 0.88 8.89 -15.57
N TYR A 244 -0.29 9.31 -15.10
CA TYR A 244 -0.57 9.52 -13.68
C TYR A 244 -0.38 8.23 -12.88
N ALA A 245 -0.99 7.14 -13.35
CA ALA A 245 -0.92 5.85 -12.68
C ALA A 245 0.50 5.29 -12.63
N ALA A 246 1.32 5.47 -13.68
CA ALA A 246 2.70 5.00 -13.67
C ALA A 246 3.54 5.70 -12.59
N ALA A 247 3.46 7.04 -12.52
CA ALA A 247 4.17 7.81 -11.51
C ALA A 247 3.68 7.49 -10.09
N PHE A 248 2.37 7.38 -9.89
CA PHE A 248 1.78 7.01 -8.61
C PHE A 248 2.20 5.61 -8.16
N LEU A 249 2.10 4.61 -9.04
CA LEU A 249 2.43 3.22 -8.69
C LEU A 249 3.93 3.05 -8.44
N LYS A 250 4.78 3.83 -9.12
CA LYS A 250 6.20 3.92 -8.79
C LYS A 250 6.45 4.56 -7.42
N LEU A 251 5.72 5.63 -7.07
CA LEU A 251 5.75 6.23 -5.73
C LEU A 251 5.36 5.20 -4.65
N GLU A 252 4.26 4.47 -4.84
CA GLU A 252 3.83 3.42 -3.91
C GLU A 252 4.86 2.28 -3.78
N ALA A 253 5.44 1.82 -4.89
CA ALA A 253 6.47 0.78 -4.87
C ALA A 253 7.73 1.22 -4.10
N GLU A 254 8.18 2.47 -4.28
CA GLU A 254 9.31 3.03 -3.54
C GLU A 254 8.97 3.23 -2.04
N LYS A 255 7.72 3.61 -1.71
CA LYS A 255 7.25 3.70 -0.32
C LYS A 255 7.35 2.35 0.39
N TYR A 256 6.92 1.27 -0.25
CA TYR A 256 7.05 -0.08 0.29
C TYR A 256 8.51 -0.52 0.42
N LEU A 257 9.33 -0.25 -0.59
CA LEU A 257 10.76 -0.58 -0.56
C LEU A 257 11.46 0.10 0.62
N PHE A 258 11.22 1.39 0.82
CA PHE A 258 11.76 2.14 1.96
C PHE A 258 11.29 1.55 3.30
N ALA A 259 9.99 1.25 3.44
CA ALA A 259 9.44 0.71 4.68
C ALA A 259 10.12 -0.61 5.10
N VAL A 260 10.31 -1.56 4.16
CA VAL A 260 10.98 -2.83 4.46
C VAL A 260 12.46 -2.64 4.75
N ARG A 261 13.15 -1.76 4.02
CA ARG A 261 14.57 -1.46 4.30
C ARG A 261 14.75 -0.88 5.70
N ALA A 262 13.89 0.06 6.10
CA ALA A 262 13.92 0.66 7.42
C ALA A 262 13.70 -0.40 8.53
N ALA A 263 12.74 -1.31 8.34
CA ALA A 263 12.51 -2.42 9.27
C ALA A 263 13.70 -3.38 9.33
N GLN A 264 14.28 -3.72 8.17
CA GLN A 264 15.48 -4.56 8.10
C GLN A 264 16.68 -3.93 8.83
N GLN A 265 16.87 -2.63 8.72
CA GLN A 265 17.94 -1.89 9.41
C GLN A 265 17.76 -1.89 10.93
N LEU A 266 16.54 -1.62 11.42
CA LEU A 266 16.21 -1.68 12.84
C LEU A 266 16.52 -3.08 13.41
N ARG A 267 16.03 -4.13 12.74
CA ARG A 267 16.22 -5.50 13.19
C ARG A 267 17.68 -5.95 13.12
N ALA A 268 18.40 -5.56 12.07
CA ALA A 268 19.83 -5.84 11.96
C ALA A 268 20.61 -5.22 13.13
N LEU A 269 20.23 -4.03 13.59
CA LEU A 269 20.82 -3.42 14.78
C LEU A 269 20.48 -4.20 16.05
N ILE A 270 19.22 -4.60 16.25
CA ILE A 270 18.81 -5.40 17.42
C ILE A 270 19.64 -6.69 17.50
N VAL A 271 19.77 -7.42 16.38
CA VAL A 271 20.57 -8.66 16.30
C VAL A 271 22.05 -8.38 16.55
N ALA A 272 22.60 -7.30 16.00
CA ALA A 272 23.99 -6.93 16.21
C ALA A 272 24.28 -6.63 17.68
N LEU A 273 23.37 -5.94 18.38
CA LEU A 273 23.50 -5.63 19.81
C LEU A 273 23.36 -6.86 20.71
N ASP A 274 22.55 -7.85 20.31
CA ASP A 274 22.40 -9.10 21.07
C ASP A 274 23.69 -9.95 21.06
N ALA A 275 24.50 -9.84 20.01
CA ALA A 275 25.78 -10.53 19.89
C ALA A 275 26.93 -9.88 20.69
N VAL A 276 26.72 -8.70 21.27
CA VAL A 276 27.75 -7.96 22.01
C VAL A 276 27.78 -8.41 23.49
N PRO A 277 28.94 -8.85 24.03
CA PRO A 277 29.07 -9.23 25.43
C PRO A 277 28.72 -8.08 26.39
N GLY A 278 27.78 -8.35 27.29
CA GLY A 278 26.92 -7.33 27.92
C GLY A 278 27.59 -6.29 28.83
N GLN A 279 27.30 -5.03 28.53
CA GLN A 279 27.16 -3.96 29.52
C GLN A 279 25.67 -3.67 29.74
N THR A 280 25.30 -3.26 30.97
CA THR A 280 23.90 -2.96 31.35
C THR A 280 23.26 -1.93 30.41
N ARG A 281 24.03 -0.95 29.93
CA ARG A 281 23.54 0.10 29.02
C ARG A 281 23.20 -0.45 27.63
N THR A 282 24.06 -1.30 27.05
CA THR A 282 23.83 -1.94 25.75
C THR A 282 22.57 -2.80 25.77
N HIS A 283 22.35 -3.58 26.83
CA HIS A 283 21.10 -4.35 27.00
C HIS A 283 19.87 -3.44 27.11
N ALA A 284 19.94 -2.38 27.91
CA ALA A 284 18.84 -1.43 28.05
C ALA A 284 18.47 -0.75 26.72
N PHE A 285 19.47 -0.43 25.89
CA PHE A 285 19.25 0.14 24.56
C PHE A 285 18.65 -0.89 23.57
N ARG A 286 19.17 -2.12 23.54
CA ARG A 286 18.57 -3.22 22.77
C ARG A 286 17.10 -3.43 23.14
N ASP A 287 16.79 -3.46 24.44
CA ASP A 287 15.42 -3.66 24.91
C ASP A 287 14.50 -2.48 24.54
N ALA A 288 15.04 -1.26 24.48
CA ALA A 288 14.31 -0.10 23.98
C ALA A 288 14.01 -0.22 22.48
N LEU A 289 14.98 -0.68 21.68
CA LEU A 289 14.77 -0.94 20.24
C LEU A 289 13.73 -2.04 20.00
N ALA A 290 13.77 -3.12 20.79
CA ALA A 290 12.79 -4.21 20.69
C ALA A 290 11.37 -3.72 21.05
N ARG A 291 11.21 -2.98 22.16
CA ARG A 291 9.92 -2.36 22.50
C ARG A 291 9.45 -1.37 21.44
N PHE A 292 10.38 -0.65 20.80
CA PHE A 292 10.06 0.25 19.71
C PHE A 292 9.62 -0.51 18.44
N GLU A 293 10.24 -1.66 18.13
CA GLU A 293 9.80 -2.55 17.05
C GLU A 293 8.37 -3.04 17.33
N ASP A 294 8.08 -3.47 18.55
CA ASP A 294 6.74 -3.89 18.99
C ASP A 294 5.73 -2.72 18.92
N TRP A 295 6.08 -1.55 19.45
CA TRP A 295 5.22 -0.37 19.41
C TRP A 295 4.96 0.09 17.97
N SER A 296 6.01 0.18 17.15
CA SER A 296 5.90 0.53 15.73
C SER A 296 5.00 -0.48 15.02
N THR A 297 5.00 -1.74 15.49
CA THR A 297 4.16 -2.81 14.98
C THR A 297 2.68 -2.64 15.29
N GLU A 298 2.35 -1.95 16.38
CA GLU A 298 0.96 -1.69 16.77
C GLU A 298 0.41 -0.36 16.21
N HIS A 299 1.30 0.60 15.88
CA HIS A 299 0.92 2.00 15.66
C HIS A 299 1.22 2.57 14.26
N THR A 300 1.78 1.78 13.34
CA THR A 300 2.12 2.24 11.97
C THR A 300 1.07 1.83 10.94
N SER A 301 0.93 2.60 9.84
CA SER A 301 0.03 2.29 8.71
C SER A 301 0.09 0.81 8.29
N PRO A 302 -1.06 0.10 8.25
CA PRO A 302 -1.11 -1.35 8.00
C PRO A 302 -0.43 -1.80 6.71
N LEU A 303 -0.42 -0.97 5.66
CA LEU A 303 0.09 -1.37 4.34
C LEU A 303 1.62 -1.45 4.28
N ALA A 304 2.32 -0.47 4.85
CA ALA A 304 3.78 -0.50 4.99
C ALA A 304 4.20 -1.51 6.08
N HIS A 305 3.28 -1.82 6.98
CA HIS A 305 3.49 -2.69 8.12
C HIS A 305 3.27 -4.19 7.80
N GLU A 306 2.25 -4.54 7.03
CA GLU A 306 1.96 -5.88 6.49
C GLU A 306 3.16 -6.43 5.71
N ILE A 307 3.92 -5.54 5.07
CA ILE A 307 5.11 -5.87 4.28
C ILE A 307 6.37 -6.01 5.17
N ALA A 308 6.41 -5.35 6.33
CA ALA A 308 7.57 -5.27 7.22
C ALA A 308 7.57 -6.31 8.36
N ARG A 309 6.45 -6.99 8.63
CA ARG A 309 6.39 -8.04 9.65
C ARG A 309 7.08 -9.32 9.17
N GLU A 310 8.00 -9.85 9.98
CA GLU A 310 8.40 -11.28 9.90
C GLU A 310 7.36 -12.22 10.53
N ASP A 311 6.20 -11.68 10.91
CA ASP A 311 5.07 -12.44 11.43
C ASP A 311 4.33 -13.16 10.30
N LEU A 312 5.06 -14.10 9.70
CA LEU A 312 4.59 -14.96 8.64
C LEU A 312 3.43 -15.82 9.15
N ALA A 313 3.31 -16.07 10.46
CA ALA A 313 2.13 -16.72 11.02
C ALA A 313 0.85 -15.89 10.83
N MET A 314 0.93 -14.57 10.99
CA MET A 314 -0.17 -13.64 10.67
C MET A 314 -0.45 -13.57 9.16
N LEU A 315 0.59 -13.54 8.30
CA LEU A 315 0.42 -13.45 6.84
C LEU A 315 -0.06 -14.77 6.21
N LEU A 316 0.29 -15.91 6.79
CA LEU A 316 -0.08 -17.25 6.32
C LEU A 316 -1.34 -17.83 7.01
N GLN A 317 -2.05 -17.04 7.83
CA GLN A 317 -3.22 -17.48 8.61
C GLN A 317 -4.13 -18.43 7.82
N GLY A 318 -4.48 -19.56 8.43
CA GLY A 318 -5.29 -20.62 7.82
C GLY A 318 -4.50 -21.76 7.17
N ASP A 319 -3.19 -21.61 6.96
CA ASP A 319 -2.30 -22.71 6.51
C ASP A 319 -1.30 -23.08 7.63
N GLU A 320 -1.76 -23.86 8.61
CA GLU A 320 -0.96 -24.30 9.76
C GLU A 320 0.36 -24.99 9.35
N ALA A 321 0.37 -25.66 8.20
CA ALA A 321 1.56 -26.34 7.70
C ALA A 321 2.59 -25.33 7.16
N GLU A 322 2.14 -24.30 6.45
CA GLU A 322 2.99 -23.19 6.00
C GLU A 322 3.48 -22.34 7.18
N ILE A 323 2.63 -22.08 8.18
CA ILE A 323 3.00 -21.41 9.44
C ILE A 323 4.07 -22.19 10.21
N ALA A 324 3.88 -23.50 10.39
CA ALA A 324 4.85 -24.33 11.10
C ALA A 324 6.20 -24.36 10.37
N ARG A 325 6.19 -24.40 9.04
CA ARG A 325 7.39 -24.34 8.20
C ARG A 325 8.10 -22.99 8.30
N ALA A 326 7.33 -21.90 8.24
CA ALA A 326 7.80 -20.54 8.39
C ALA A 326 8.53 -20.32 9.73
N ARG A 327 7.98 -20.85 10.83
CA ARG A 327 8.59 -20.77 12.17
C ARG A 327 9.96 -21.44 12.28
N GLN A 328 10.31 -22.33 11.34
CA GLN A 328 11.62 -22.99 11.29
C GLN A 328 12.66 -22.21 10.49
N TRP A 329 12.27 -21.10 9.84
CA TRP A 329 13.20 -20.32 9.03
C TRP A 329 14.17 -19.52 9.89
N PRO A 330 15.43 -19.35 9.44
CA PRO A 330 16.36 -18.44 10.09
C PRO A 330 15.78 -17.03 10.17
N ALA A 331 16.06 -16.31 11.26
CA ALA A 331 15.68 -14.90 11.38
C ALA A 331 16.17 -14.07 10.17
N GLY A 332 15.36 -13.10 9.72
CA GLY A 332 15.68 -12.31 8.53
C GLY A 332 15.25 -12.94 7.21
N THR A 333 14.80 -14.20 7.18
CA THR A 333 14.44 -14.89 5.92
C THR A 333 13.25 -14.24 5.23
N VAL A 334 12.20 -13.94 5.99
CA VAL A 334 10.97 -13.32 5.46
C VAL A 334 11.28 -11.93 4.91
N LEU A 335 12.01 -11.09 5.65
CA LEU A 335 12.40 -9.76 5.15
C LEU A 335 13.24 -9.83 3.88
N ARG A 336 14.16 -10.79 3.76
CA ARG A 336 14.95 -11.00 2.53
C ARG A 336 14.07 -11.40 1.35
N GLN A 337 13.12 -12.30 1.56
CA GLN A 337 12.17 -12.73 0.51
C GLN A 337 11.23 -11.60 0.10
N MET A 338 10.72 -10.84 1.07
CA MET A 338 9.94 -9.62 0.84
C MET A 338 10.73 -8.59 0.03
N MET A 339 11.99 -8.34 0.39
CA MET A 339 12.86 -7.43 -0.36
C MET A 339 13.03 -7.88 -1.83
N ALA A 340 13.25 -9.18 -2.06
CA ALA A 340 13.35 -9.72 -3.40
C ALA A 340 12.03 -9.53 -4.17
N GLY A 341 10.89 -9.86 -3.57
CA GLY A 341 9.57 -9.64 -4.14
C GLY A 341 9.28 -8.18 -4.49
N LEU A 342 9.62 -7.25 -3.59
CA LEU A 342 9.46 -5.82 -3.84
C LEU A 342 10.37 -5.31 -4.96
N ASN A 343 11.56 -5.87 -5.15
CA ASN A 343 12.38 -5.53 -6.31
C ASN A 343 11.68 -5.91 -7.63
N HIS A 344 10.91 -7.02 -7.67
CA HIS A 344 10.07 -7.33 -8.83
C HIS A 344 8.94 -6.30 -9.03
N LEU A 345 8.32 -5.83 -7.95
CA LEU A 345 7.30 -4.77 -7.99
C LEU A 345 7.87 -3.45 -8.50
N VAL A 346 9.04 -3.03 -8.00
CA VAL A 346 9.75 -1.82 -8.44
C VAL A 346 10.11 -1.92 -9.92
N ALA A 347 10.72 -3.03 -10.34
CA ALA A 347 11.05 -3.26 -11.74
C ALA A 347 9.80 -3.27 -12.65
N ALA A 348 8.66 -3.73 -12.11
CA ALA A 348 7.40 -3.69 -12.82
C ALA A 348 6.85 -2.27 -13.01
N ALA A 349 6.94 -1.43 -11.96
CA ALA A 349 6.59 -0.01 -12.03
C ALA A 349 7.54 0.77 -12.96
N ASP A 350 8.83 0.42 -12.98
CA ASP A 350 9.84 1.00 -13.88
C ASP A 350 9.48 0.79 -15.34
N ARG A 351 9.12 -0.44 -15.70
CA ARG A 351 8.64 -0.76 -17.06
C ARG A 351 7.42 0.07 -17.44
N MET A 352 6.49 0.25 -16.51
CA MET A 352 5.30 1.08 -16.74
C MET A 352 5.67 2.57 -16.91
N CYS A 353 6.62 3.09 -16.15
CA CYS A 353 7.14 4.46 -16.32
C CYS A 353 7.79 4.64 -17.70
N VAL A 354 8.65 3.70 -18.13
CA VAL A 354 9.29 3.75 -19.45
C VAL A 354 8.25 3.71 -20.57
N ALA A 355 7.25 2.82 -20.46
CA ALA A 355 6.23 2.67 -21.49
C ALA A 355 5.30 3.88 -21.61
N THR A 356 5.00 4.57 -20.50
CA THR A 356 3.99 5.66 -20.47
C THR A 356 4.60 7.05 -20.59
N LEU A 357 5.82 7.27 -20.06
CA LEU A 357 6.48 8.57 -20.04
C LEU A 357 7.41 8.78 -21.25
N GLY A 358 7.58 7.76 -22.10
CA GLY A 358 8.42 7.83 -23.30
C GLY A 358 9.87 8.12 -22.96
N ALA A 359 10.51 9.05 -23.68
CA ALA A 359 11.91 9.43 -23.45
C ALA A 359 12.19 9.97 -22.04
N HIS A 360 11.17 10.50 -21.36
CA HIS A 360 11.27 11.00 -19.99
C HIS A 360 11.34 9.88 -18.94
N GLY A 361 10.79 8.70 -19.25
CA GLY A 361 10.78 7.55 -18.34
C GLY A 361 12.19 7.10 -17.94
N PRO A 362 13.08 6.74 -18.90
CA PRO A 362 14.46 6.36 -18.58
C PRO A 362 15.25 7.45 -17.83
N ALA A 363 15.03 8.73 -18.16
CA ALA A 363 15.68 9.85 -17.48
C ALA A 363 15.25 9.93 -16.01
N LEU A 364 13.94 9.85 -15.74
CA LEU A 364 13.39 9.80 -14.38
C LEU A 364 13.99 8.63 -13.57
N LEU A 365 14.06 7.44 -14.16
CA LEU A 365 14.60 6.26 -13.47
C LEU A 365 16.10 6.41 -13.16
N ALA A 366 16.88 6.97 -14.10
CA ALA A 366 18.29 7.26 -13.87
C ALA A 366 18.49 8.29 -12.74
N GLU A 367 17.64 9.31 -12.66
CA GLU A 367 17.63 10.27 -11.54
C GLU A 367 17.34 9.58 -10.20
N ILE A 368 16.33 8.70 -10.16
CA ILE A 368 15.99 7.93 -8.95
C ILE A 368 17.17 7.04 -8.52
N ASP A 369 17.82 6.35 -9.45
CA ASP A 369 18.97 5.51 -9.16
C ASP A 369 20.17 6.32 -8.66
N ALA A 370 20.40 7.51 -9.22
CA ALA A 370 21.41 8.44 -8.75
C ALA A 370 21.11 8.92 -7.31
N MET A 371 19.84 9.21 -6.99
CA MET A 371 19.44 9.61 -5.63
C MET A 371 19.66 8.50 -4.60
N ARG A 372 19.46 7.24 -5.00
CA ARG A 372 19.66 6.04 -4.16
C ARG A 372 21.13 5.74 -3.92
N THR A 373 21.96 5.91 -4.94
CA THR A 373 23.40 5.57 -4.94
C THR A 373 24.32 6.74 -4.61
N ALA A 374 23.75 7.93 -4.36
CA ALA A 374 24.50 9.11 -3.96
C ALA A 374 25.45 8.78 -2.79
N PRO A 375 26.68 9.35 -2.75
CA PRO A 375 27.57 9.16 -1.62
C PRO A 375 26.92 9.63 -0.32
N ARG A 376 27.28 8.99 0.79
CA ARG A 376 26.88 9.45 2.12
C ARG A 376 27.46 10.84 2.40
N GLY A 377 26.70 11.66 3.10
CA GLY A 377 27.11 13.02 3.47
C GLY A 377 28.22 13.04 4.52
N ALA A 378 28.85 14.20 4.72
CA ALA A 378 29.90 14.39 5.72
C ALA A 378 29.40 14.32 7.18
N ASP A 379 28.09 14.49 7.39
CA ASP A 379 27.46 14.53 8.72
C ASP A 379 27.09 13.12 9.23
N GLU A 380 28.00 12.16 9.10
CA GLU A 380 27.84 10.83 9.68
C GLU A 380 28.00 10.87 11.22
N CYS A 381 27.14 10.12 11.92
CA CYS A 381 27.28 9.90 13.35
C CYS A 381 28.53 9.06 13.62
N SER A 382 29.38 9.50 14.56
CA SER A 382 30.56 8.74 14.97
C SER A 382 30.20 7.71 16.04
N ALA A 383 30.94 6.59 16.06
CA ALA A 383 30.84 5.62 17.16
C ALA A 383 31.19 6.26 18.51
N ASP A 384 32.14 7.19 18.53
CA ASP A 384 32.57 7.89 19.75
C ASP A 384 31.43 8.64 20.44
N ALA A 385 30.47 9.19 19.68
CA ALA A 385 29.29 9.82 20.25
C ALA A 385 28.46 8.83 21.08
N PHE A 386 28.23 7.63 20.56
CA PHE A 386 27.48 6.61 21.30
C PHE A 386 28.29 6.00 22.46
N ALA A 387 29.61 5.85 22.28
CA ALA A 387 30.51 5.39 23.33
C ALA A 387 30.55 6.38 24.52
N ALA A 388 30.51 7.69 24.25
CA ALA A 388 30.40 8.72 25.28
C ALA A 388 29.13 8.60 26.12
N HIS A 389 28.05 8.03 25.57
CA HIS A 389 26.81 7.72 26.29
C HIS A 389 26.77 6.30 26.91
N GLY A 390 27.94 5.67 27.04
CA GLY A 390 28.09 4.41 27.77
C GLY A 390 27.72 3.16 26.99
N LEU A 391 27.62 3.22 25.65
CA LEU A 391 27.68 2.01 24.84
C LEU A 391 29.12 1.49 24.80
N ASP A 392 29.28 0.17 24.82
CA ASP A 392 30.57 -0.43 24.52
C ASP A 392 30.99 -0.14 23.07
N GLU A 393 32.29 -0.24 22.78
CA GLU A 393 32.86 0.15 21.49
C GLU A 393 32.24 -0.64 20.31
N ALA A 394 31.88 -1.91 20.50
CA ALA A 394 31.28 -2.73 19.46
C ALA A 394 29.82 -2.32 19.20
N ALA A 395 29.02 -2.13 20.25
CA ALA A 395 27.66 -1.63 20.17
C ALA A 395 27.59 -0.21 19.61
N ALA A 396 28.51 0.66 20.01
CA ALA A 396 28.63 2.03 19.52
C ALA A 396 28.90 2.06 18.01
N ARG A 397 29.83 1.22 17.51
CA ARG A 397 30.07 1.06 16.07
C ARG A 397 28.87 0.52 15.32
N ALA A 398 28.22 -0.52 15.86
CA ALA A 398 27.04 -1.12 15.23
C ALA A 398 25.90 -0.09 15.13
N THR A 399 25.68 0.68 16.20
CA THR A 399 24.65 1.74 16.27
C THR A 399 24.94 2.86 15.28
N ALA A 400 26.17 3.39 15.25
CA ALA A 400 26.57 4.41 14.30
C ALA A 400 26.41 3.95 12.84
N ALA A 401 26.86 2.74 12.53
CA ALA A 401 26.75 2.18 11.19
C ALA A 401 25.28 2.01 10.75
N ALA A 402 24.42 1.50 11.64
CA ALA A 402 22.99 1.33 11.37
C ALA A 402 22.26 2.66 11.20
N LEU A 403 22.51 3.64 12.07
CA LEU A 403 21.90 4.97 11.96
C LEU A 403 22.35 5.68 10.67
N ASN A 404 23.64 5.66 10.33
CA ASN A 404 24.14 6.28 9.11
C ASN A 404 23.56 5.62 7.84
N ALA A 405 23.39 4.29 7.86
CA ALA A 405 22.72 3.59 6.76
C ALA A 405 21.24 4.00 6.64
N TYR A 406 20.53 4.10 7.77
CA TYR A 406 19.13 4.53 7.80
C TYR A 406 18.95 5.97 7.32
N LEU A 407 19.75 6.92 7.84
CA LEU A 407 19.68 8.34 7.44
C LEU A 407 20.00 8.54 5.96
N HIS A 408 20.94 7.73 5.42
CA HIS A 408 21.22 7.71 3.98
C HIS A 408 19.98 7.32 3.17
N ASP A 409 19.34 6.20 3.54
CA ASP A 409 18.14 5.71 2.84
C ASP A 409 16.94 6.63 3.02
N GLU A 410 16.76 7.25 4.20
CA GLU A 410 15.69 8.23 4.46
C GLU A 410 15.85 9.47 3.58
N ARG A 411 17.05 10.05 3.49
CA ARG A 411 17.33 11.22 2.63
C ARG A 411 17.15 10.87 1.15
N ALA A 412 17.58 9.68 0.73
CA ALA A 412 17.33 9.20 -0.63
C ALA A 412 15.82 9.09 -0.89
N ALA A 413 15.07 8.49 0.03
CA ALA A 413 13.62 8.32 -0.07
C ALA A 413 12.89 9.67 -0.15
N GLN A 414 13.23 10.66 0.69
CA GLN A 414 12.67 12.01 0.62
C GLN A 414 12.80 12.64 -0.76
N ARG A 415 14.00 12.56 -1.37
CA ARG A 415 14.25 13.08 -2.72
C ARG A 415 13.48 12.32 -3.78
N ILE A 416 13.48 10.99 -3.71
CA ILE A 416 12.76 10.11 -4.65
C ILE A 416 11.25 10.38 -4.60
N PHE A 417 10.68 10.45 -3.40
CA PHE A 417 9.26 10.72 -3.20
C PHE A 417 8.88 12.10 -3.71
N THR A 418 9.70 13.13 -3.41
CA THR A 418 9.47 14.50 -3.92
C THR A 418 9.47 14.49 -5.45
N ARG A 419 10.45 13.80 -6.05
CA ARG A 419 10.60 13.74 -7.50
C ARG A 419 9.44 13.01 -8.17
N LEU A 420 8.98 11.90 -7.60
CA LEU A 420 7.85 11.13 -8.10
C LEU A 420 6.53 11.87 -7.91
N GLN A 421 6.34 12.59 -6.81
CA GLN A 421 5.18 13.46 -6.65
C GLN A 421 5.15 14.55 -7.73
N GLN A 422 6.28 15.17 -8.05
CA GLN A 422 6.33 16.14 -9.16
C GLN A 422 5.95 15.52 -10.51
N GLU A 423 6.24 14.24 -10.74
CA GLU A 423 5.75 13.53 -11.93
C GLU A 423 4.25 13.24 -11.89
N VAL A 424 3.71 12.91 -10.71
CA VAL A 424 2.27 12.75 -10.51
C VAL A 424 1.55 14.06 -10.83
N ASP A 425 2.00 15.17 -10.26
CA ASP A 425 1.42 16.50 -10.47
C ASP A 425 1.52 16.89 -11.96
N ARG A 426 2.67 16.69 -12.58
CA ARG A 426 2.83 16.93 -14.03
C ARG A 426 1.89 16.08 -14.87
N ALA A 427 1.67 14.82 -14.52
CA ALA A 427 0.74 13.94 -15.23
C ALA A 427 -0.73 14.36 -15.05
N LEU A 428 -1.05 15.03 -13.94
CA LEU A 428 -2.34 15.67 -13.70
C LEU A 428 -2.45 17.06 -14.37
N GLY A 429 -1.36 17.58 -14.95
CA GLY A 429 -1.30 18.94 -15.49
C GLY A 429 -1.23 20.02 -14.40
N ILE A 430 -0.76 19.69 -13.21
CA ILE A 430 -0.53 20.60 -12.09
C ILE A 430 0.95 21.02 -12.13
N ASP A 431 1.20 22.33 -12.19
CA ASP A 431 2.56 22.91 -12.31
C ASP A 431 3.04 23.55 -10.99
N ASP A 432 2.37 23.26 -9.88
CA ASP A 432 2.70 23.86 -8.59
C ASP A 432 4.02 23.32 -8.04
N ALA A 433 4.85 24.23 -7.52
CA ALA A 433 6.08 23.84 -6.85
C ALA A 433 5.75 23.21 -5.50
N ILE A 434 6.03 21.91 -5.36
CA ILE A 434 5.88 21.20 -4.10
C ILE A 434 7.15 21.39 -3.28
N ALA A 435 6.97 21.71 -1.99
CA ALA A 435 8.08 21.69 -1.05
C ALA A 435 8.70 20.29 -0.98
N PRO A 436 10.04 20.16 -0.89
CA PRO A 436 10.67 18.86 -0.66
C PRO A 436 10.14 18.20 0.61
N TYR A 437 9.91 16.89 0.54
CA TYR A 437 9.51 16.13 1.73
C TYR A 437 10.62 16.10 2.77
N SER A 438 10.22 16.33 4.01
CA SER A 438 11.06 16.33 5.19
C SER A 438 11.04 14.99 5.92
N ALA A 439 11.83 14.86 6.98
CA ALA A 439 11.75 13.70 7.85
C ALA A 439 10.46 13.64 8.66
N ASP A 440 9.86 14.80 8.95
CA ASP A 440 8.55 14.86 9.61
C ASP A 440 7.46 14.32 8.68
N ASP A 441 7.59 14.54 7.36
CA ASP A 441 6.68 13.97 6.37
C ASP A 441 6.82 12.43 6.29
N ILE A 442 8.05 11.92 6.35
CA ILE A 442 8.32 10.49 6.47
C ILE A 442 7.68 9.95 7.75
N ALA A 443 7.88 10.60 8.90
CA ALA A 443 7.27 10.18 10.16
C ALA A 443 5.73 10.29 10.12
N ALA A 444 5.16 11.25 9.41
CA ALA A 444 3.72 11.40 9.25
C ALA A 444 3.11 10.30 8.37
N VAL A 445 3.83 9.76 7.39
CA VAL A 445 3.30 8.67 6.53
C VAL A 445 3.60 7.30 7.13
N PHE A 446 4.82 7.13 7.61
CA PHE A 446 5.39 5.87 8.02
C PHE A 446 5.42 5.70 9.54
N GLY A 447 5.04 6.69 10.35
CA GLY A 447 5.21 6.63 11.80
C GLY A 447 6.66 6.88 12.22
N LEU A 448 6.93 6.87 13.53
CA LEU A 448 8.29 7.01 14.04
C LEU A 448 9.20 5.90 13.51
N ARG A 449 10.50 6.16 13.50
CA ARG A 449 11.54 5.32 12.87
C ARG A 449 12.82 5.27 13.68
N LEU A 450 13.82 4.51 13.22
CA LEU A 450 15.09 4.26 13.94
C LEU A 450 15.71 5.52 14.53
N ARG A 451 15.80 6.63 13.75
CA ARG A 451 16.32 7.91 14.25
C ARG A 451 15.58 8.45 15.48
N HIS A 452 14.25 8.26 15.54
CA HIS A 452 13.40 8.76 16.61
C HIS A 452 13.61 7.95 17.90
N CYS A 453 13.70 6.62 17.77
CA CYS A 453 14.01 5.75 18.90
C CYS A 453 15.42 6.04 19.47
N ILE A 454 16.40 6.26 18.60
CA ILE A 454 17.76 6.63 19.03
C ILE A 454 17.75 8.00 19.73
N ALA A 455 17.10 9.02 19.15
CA ALA A 455 17.01 10.34 19.75
C ALA A 455 16.32 10.30 21.13
N GLU A 456 15.24 9.54 21.26
CA GLU A 456 14.52 9.34 22.53
C GLU A 456 15.38 8.63 23.58
N HIS A 457 16.20 7.64 23.19
CA HIS A 457 17.03 6.89 24.13
C HIS A 457 18.24 7.68 24.65
N PHE A 458 18.84 8.53 23.81
CA PHE A 458 20.08 9.21 24.15
C PHE A 458 19.90 10.65 24.69
N THR A 459 18.72 11.28 24.55
CA THR A 459 18.22 12.54 25.19
C THR A 459 19.12 13.78 25.24
N GLU A 460 20.43 13.70 25.03
CA GLU A 460 21.34 14.84 25.07
C GLU A 460 21.32 15.60 23.74
N PRO A 461 21.44 16.95 23.78
CA PRO A 461 21.23 17.81 22.62
C PRO A 461 22.12 17.49 21.41
N ASP A 462 23.35 17.00 21.60
CA ASP A 462 24.30 16.81 20.48
C ASP A 462 23.98 15.59 19.60
N VAL A 463 23.45 14.52 20.20
CA VAL A 463 22.98 13.31 19.47
C VAL A 463 21.55 13.52 18.97
N ALA A 464 20.71 14.20 19.76
CA ALA A 464 19.36 14.56 19.35
C ALA A 464 19.37 15.56 18.16
N ASP A 465 20.19 16.63 18.20
CA ASP A 465 20.27 17.62 17.12
C ASP A 465 20.78 16.99 15.81
N ARG A 466 21.71 16.05 15.85
CA ARG A 466 22.21 15.36 14.64
C ARG A 466 21.29 14.25 14.14
N ALA A 467 20.48 13.65 15.01
CA ALA A 467 19.46 12.68 14.60
C ALA A 467 18.18 13.37 14.08
N VAL A 468 17.94 14.63 14.49
CA VAL A 468 16.77 15.43 14.10
C VAL A 468 17.04 16.28 12.84
N ARG A 469 18.24 16.85 12.69
CA ARG A 469 18.70 17.55 11.48
C ARG A 469 19.05 16.57 10.35
#